data_AF-A0A0S2HX88-F1
#
_entry.id   AF-A0A0S2HX88-F1
#
_cell.length_a   1.000
_cell.length_b   1.000
_cell.length_c   1.000
_cell.angle_alpha   90.00
_cell.angle_beta   90.00
_cell.angle_gamma   90.00
#
_symmetry.space_group_name_H-M   'P 1'
#
loop_
_entity.id
_entity.type
_entity.pdbx_description
1 polymer ?
#
loop_
_entity_poly.entity_id
_entity_poly.type
_entity_poly.pdbx_seq_one_letter_code
_entity_poly.pdbx_strand_id
1 'polypeptide(L)'
;MQNEIQHLNPEQIASIADAINNNTYEQLPKGWRMHLTECDQCAEEVINVAELSSDTGVIEIPFKNNDTPQVPRTLRGNNTKVLFGVAAAAAIIAFALILNIPWNNETDLHDIQQNQELAKSDKNEIKHTASDSTDSKTKTQNEEPTLAKVEVKERKDKTDTKAKNNKLLAYYEPNPKLERMYKNMQGGYRGESIEVITNAEMQYKKGAVLEWENPDRNTLYVEIFNNNGEEVRRKITTENKYELPELNPGLYYWKLIGENFDLLFIGKIIVK
;
A
#
# COMPACT_ATOMS: atom_id res chain seq x y z
N MET A 1 35.83 23.18 20.64
CA MET A 1 35.12 23.83 19.53
C MET A 1 34.60 22.71 18.65
N GLN A 2 33.30 22.43 18.70
CA GLN A 2 32.68 21.47 17.79
C GLN A 2 32.53 22.20 16.46
N ASN A 3 33.25 21.75 15.42
CA ASN A 3 32.94 22.19 14.07
C ASN A 3 31.56 21.66 13.74
N GLU A 4 30.60 22.54 13.56
CA GLU A 4 29.29 22.18 13.02
C GLU A 4 29.54 21.61 11.62
N ILE A 5 29.36 20.30 11.47
CA ILE A 5 29.46 19.64 10.17
C ILE A 5 28.29 20.14 9.34
N GLN A 6 28.58 20.83 8.24
CA GLN A 6 27.54 21.32 7.34
C GLN A 6 26.95 20.14 6.56
N HIS A 7 25.70 19.80 6.87
CA HIS A 7 24.96 18.73 6.19
C HIS A 7 24.66 19.06 4.72
N LEU A 8 24.51 18.01 3.90
CA LEU A 8 24.02 18.14 2.53
C LEU A 8 22.60 18.70 2.50
N ASN A 9 22.29 19.49 1.48
CA ASN A 9 20.92 19.95 1.29
C ASN A 9 20.04 18.83 0.69
N PRO A 10 18.71 18.93 0.78
CA PRO A 10 17.81 17.89 0.26
C PRO A 10 17.95 17.61 -1.25
N GLU A 11 18.29 18.64 -2.05
CA GLU A 11 18.47 18.50 -3.50
C GLU A 11 19.72 17.68 -3.85
N GLN A 12 20.80 17.85 -3.06
CA GLN A 12 22.03 17.07 -3.14
C GLN A 12 21.76 15.62 -2.73
N ILE A 13 21.01 15.41 -1.64
CA ILE A 13 20.62 14.07 -1.18
C ILE A 13 19.83 13.34 -2.28
N ALA A 14 18.83 14.00 -2.89
CA ALA A 14 18.07 13.43 -3.99
C ALA A 14 18.95 13.10 -5.22
N SER A 15 19.83 14.03 -5.61
CA SER A 15 20.73 13.81 -6.75
C SER A 15 21.69 12.64 -6.54
N ILE A 16 22.16 12.45 -5.29
CA ILE A 16 23.04 11.34 -4.93
C ILE A 16 22.25 10.02 -4.95
N ALA A 17 21.05 10.00 -4.38
CA ALA A 17 20.17 8.83 -4.39
C ALA A 17 19.87 8.35 -5.82
N ASP A 18 19.55 9.28 -6.73
CA ASP A 18 19.36 8.98 -8.15
C ASP A 18 20.63 8.39 -8.79
N ALA A 19 21.81 8.94 -8.47
CA ALA A 19 23.08 8.44 -9.02
C ALA A 19 23.44 7.03 -8.50
N ILE A 20 23.05 6.68 -7.27
CA ILE A 20 23.21 5.32 -6.74
C ILE A 20 22.31 4.36 -7.53
N ASN A 21 21.03 4.70 -7.69
CA ASN A 21 20.06 3.85 -8.40
C ASN A 21 20.42 3.66 -9.89
N ASN A 22 21.03 4.67 -10.52
CA ASN A 22 21.45 4.61 -11.91
C ASN A 22 22.87 4.05 -12.13
N ASN A 23 23.56 3.60 -11.07
CA ASN A 23 24.97 3.17 -11.12
C ASN A 23 25.94 4.25 -11.68
N THR A 24 25.62 5.54 -11.51
CA THR A 24 26.43 6.69 -11.94
C THR A 24 27.13 7.39 -10.77
N TYR A 25 27.24 6.74 -9.61
CA TYR A 25 27.85 7.28 -8.38
C TYR A 25 29.24 7.90 -8.59
N GLU A 26 30.07 7.31 -9.46
CA GLU A 26 31.43 7.82 -9.76
C GLU A 26 31.44 9.21 -10.44
N GLN A 27 30.33 9.61 -11.07
CA GLN A 27 30.19 10.90 -11.75
C GLN A 27 29.88 12.04 -10.77
N LEU A 28 29.57 11.74 -9.49
CA LEU A 28 29.24 12.75 -8.50
C LEU A 28 30.48 13.56 -8.08
N PRO A 29 30.29 14.85 -7.70
CA PRO A 29 31.36 15.69 -7.17
C PRO A 29 32.10 15.00 -6.01
N LYS A 30 33.44 15.00 -6.06
CA LYS A 30 34.29 14.34 -5.06
C LYS A 30 33.98 14.79 -3.63
N GLY A 31 33.62 16.06 -3.44
CA GLY A 31 33.25 16.62 -2.14
C GLY A 31 32.01 15.94 -1.53
N TRP A 32 31.03 15.57 -2.35
CA TRP A 32 29.82 14.89 -1.85
C TRP A 32 30.12 13.44 -1.46
N ARG A 33 30.90 12.73 -2.28
CA ARG A 33 31.32 11.36 -1.96
C ARG A 33 32.14 11.30 -0.67
N MET A 34 33.04 12.26 -0.47
CA MET A 34 33.80 12.38 0.78
C MET A 34 32.89 12.73 1.96
N HIS A 35 31.92 13.63 1.79
CA HIS A 35 31.01 13.98 2.87
C HIS A 35 30.21 12.78 3.37
N LEU A 36 29.73 11.91 2.46
CA LEU A 36 29.02 10.68 2.84
C LEU A 36 29.88 9.71 3.64
N THR A 37 31.21 9.72 3.47
CA THR A 37 32.12 8.91 4.28
C THR A 37 32.40 9.49 5.67
N GLU A 38 32.07 10.76 5.89
CA GLU A 38 32.36 11.50 7.14
C GLU A 38 31.09 11.85 7.94
N CYS A 39 29.90 11.78 7.32
CA CYS A 39 28.63 12.19 7.93
C CYS A 39 27.55 11.11 7.78
N ASP A 40 27.44 10.25 8.78
CA ASP A 40 26.50 9.12 8.83
C ASP A 40 25.04 9.53 8.61
N GLN A 41 24.62 10.68 9.15
CA GLN A 41 23.24 11.16 8.99
C GLN A 41 22.88 11.41 7.52
N CYS A 42 23.79 12.01 6.76
CA CYS A 42 23.53 12.27 5.33
C CYS A 42 23.59 10.96 4.51
N ALA A 43 24.43 10.00 4.92
CA ALA A 43 24.45 8.68 4.28
C ALA A 43 23.12 7.92 4.49
N GLU A 44 22.58 7.94 5.70
CA GLU A 44 21.29 7.32 6.02
C GLU A 44 20.13 7.99 5.26
N GLU A 45 20.09 9.32 5.20
CA GLU A 45 19.10 10.05 4.41
C GLU A 45 19.16 9.70 2.92
N VAL A 46 20.36 9.59 2.34
CA VAL A 46 20.55 9.18 0.94
C VAL A 46 20.05 7.74 0.70
N ILE A 47 20.35 6.80 1.60
CA ILE A 47 19.88 5.40 1.47
C ILE A 47 18.36 5.34 1.50
N ASN A 48 17.72 6.04 2.45
CA ASN A 48 16.27 6.09 2.56
C ASN A 48 15.61 6.64 1.28
N VAL A 49 16.17 7.70 0.69
CA VAL A 49 15.66 8.27 -0.57
C VAL A 49 15.90 7.32 -1.75
N ALA A 50 17.06 6.64 -1.79
CA ALA A 50 17.40 5.68 -2.84
C ALA A 50 16.45 4.46 -2.80
N GLU A 51 16.16 3.92 -1.61
CA GLU A 51 15.21 2.82 -1.42
C GLU A 51 13.81 3.20 -1.91
N LEU A 52 13.31 4.36 -1.50
CA LEU A 52 11.99 4.87 -1.91
C LEU A 52 11.84 5.06 -3.42
N SER A 53 12.93 5.41 -4.11
CA SER A 53 12.94 5.60 -5.57
C SER A 53 13.23 4.32 -6.35
N SER A 54 13.89 3.34 -5.73
CA SER A 54 14.10 2.01 -6.32
C SER A 54 12.82 1.16 -6.35
N ASP A 55 11.92 1.37 -5.38
CA ASP A 55 10.66 0.63 -5.24
C ASP A 55 9.60 1.05 -6.27
N THR A 56 9.77 2.22 -6.89
CA THR A 56 9.08 2.56 -8.14
C THR A 56 9.75 1.83 -9.29
N GLY A 57 9.46 0.53 -9.42
CA GLY A 57 9.91 -0.31 -10.52
C GLY A 57 9.82 0.46 -11.84
N VAL A 58 10.94 0.52 -12.56
CA VAL A 58 11.11 1.28 -13.80
C VAL A 58 10.01 0.87 -14.76
N ILE A 59 8.93 1.64 -14.79
CA ILE A 59 8.03 1.68 -15.94
C ILE A 59 8.89 2.34 -17.00
N GLU A 60 9.50 1.54 -17.86
CA GLU A 60 10.02 2.00 -19.13
C GLU A 60 8.82 2.57 -19.90
N ILE A 61 8.50 3.84 -19.68
CA ILE A 61 7.61 4.56 -20.57
C ILE A 61 8.45 4.75 -21.83
N PRO A 62 8.16 4.07 -22.95
CA PRO A 62 8.87 4.33 -24.18
C PRO A 62 8.54 5.77 -24.59
N PHE A 63 9.41 6.71 -24.22
CA PHE A 63 9.39 8.05 -24.77
C PHE A 63 9.74 7.92 -26.23
N LYS A 64 8.69 7.78 -27.04
CA LYS A 64 8.73 7.89 -28.49
C LYS A 64 9.15 9.32 -28.78
N ASN A 65 10.45 9.55 -28.93
CA ASN A 65 11.04 10.82 -29.36
C ASN A 65 10.47 11.17 -30.74
N ASN A 66 9.33 11.86 -30.75
CA ASN A 66 8.72 12.45 -31.93
C ASN A 66 9.28 13.84 -32.16
N ASP A 67 10.60 13.97 -32.26
CA ASP A 67 11.25 15.17 -32.79
C ASP A 67 12.03 14.80 -34.05
N THR A 68 11.27 14.45 -35.10
CA THR A 68 11.74 14.64 -36.47
C THR A 68 10.78 15.60 -37.16
N PRO A 69 11.25 16.80 -37.59
CA PRO A 69 10.40 17.76 -38.27
C PRO A 69 9.88 17.15 -39.58
N GLN A 70 8.55 17.05 -39.69
CA GLN A 70 7.87 16.57 -40.87
C GLN A 70 8.10 17.52 -42.04
N VAL A 71 8.91 17.07 -43.01
CA VAL A 71 9.01 17.70 -44.33
C VAL A 71 7.77 17.27 -45.13
N PRO A 72 7.00 18.18 -45.74
CA PRO A 72 5.83 17.80 -46.52
C PRO A 72 6.28 17.16 -47.84
N ARG A 73 6.16 15.83 -47.96
CA ARG A 73 6.28 15.13 -49.24
C ARG A 73 4.90 14.79 -49.77
N THR A 74 4.48 15.60 -50.73
CA THR A 74 3.46 15.31 -51.72
C THR A 74 3.81 14.09 -52.57
N LEU A 75 2.76 13.43 -53.11
CA LEU A 75 2.72 12.38 -54.16
C LEU A 75 2.77 10.94 -53.62
N ARG A 76 1.63 10.23 -53.54
CA ARG A 76 0.85 9.62 -54.65
C ARG A 76 1.67 8.53 -55.37
N GLY A 77 1.38 7.27 -55.05
CA GLY A 77 1.87 6.11 -55.79
C GLY A 77 1.46 4.79 -55.17
N ASN A 78 0.42 4.16 -55.73
CA ASN A 78 0.03 2.76 -55.51
C ASN A 78 1.24 1.84 -55.56
N ASN A 79 1.45 1.01 -54.54
CA ASN A 79 2.23 -0.23 -54.63
C ASN A 79 1.82 -1.24 -53.53
N THR A 80 0.58 -1.70 -53.59
CA THR A 80 0.16 -2.98 -53.02
C THR A 80 0.77 -4.11 -53.87
N LYS A 81 1.92 -4.66 -53.47
CA LYS A 81 2.44 -6.01 -53.84
C LYS A 81 3.86 -6.27 -53.32
N VAL A 82 4.13 -6.12 -52.02
CA VAL A 82 5.31 -6.75 -51.38
C VAL A 82 4.97 -7.08 -49.93
N LEU A 83 4.19 -8.15 -49.69
CA LEU A 83 3.88 -8.59 -48.33
C LEU A 83 3.71 -10.11 -48.18
N PHE A 84 4.44 -10.90 -48.99
CA PHE A 84 4.42 -12.38 -48.90
C PHE A 84 5.81 -13.03 -48.84
N GLY A 85 6.87 -12.28 -48.48
CA GLY A 85 8.25 -12.79 -48.46
C GLY A 85 8.87 -13.06 -47.09
N VAL A 86 8.32 -12.51 -46.00
CA VAL A 86 9.04 -12.47 -44.70
C VAL A 86 8.53 -13.48 -43.67
N ALA A 87 7.35 -14.08 -43.89
CA ALA A 87 6.78 -15.04 -42.93
C ALA A 87 7.50 -16.40 -42.89
N ALA A 88 8.20 -16.80 -43.96
CA ALA A 88 8.85 -18.11 -44.01
C ALA A 88 10.20 -18.16 -43.27
N ALA A 89 10.92 -17.03 -43.16
CA ALA A 89 12.23 -17.00 -42.50
C ALA A 89 12.13 -17.01 -40.96
N ALA A 90 11.09 -16.40 -40.38
CA ALA A 90 10.91 -16.35 -38.93
C ALA A 90 10.52 -17.71 -38.32
N ALA A 91 9.77 -18.54 -39.05
CA ALA A 91 9.35 -19.86 -38.58
C ALA A 91 10.53 -20.85 -38.46
N ILE A 92 11.53 -20.74 -39.33
CA ILE A 92 12.71 -21.62 -39.31
C ILE A 92 13.62 -21.28 -38.10
N ILE A 93 13.74 -20.00 -37.74
CA ILE A 93 14.51 -19.56 -36.56
C ILE A 93 13.82 -19.99 -35.27
N ALA A 94 12.49 -19.86 -35.19
CA ALA A 94 11.72 -20.31 -34.02
C ALA A 94 11.80 -21.84 -33.82
N PHE A 95 11.78 -22.63 -34.89
CA PHE A 95 11.89 -24.09 -34.81
C PHE A 95 13.30 -24.56 -34.44
N ALA A 96 14.35 -23.88 -34.91
CA ALA A 96 15.73 -24.19 -34.56
C ALA A 96 16.07 -23.90 -33.07
N LEU A 97 15.42 -22.91 -32.45
CA LEU A 97 15.60 -22.60 -31.04
C LEU A 97 14.92 -23.62 -30.11
N ILE A 98 13.82 -24.24 -30.51
CA ILE A 98 13.11 -25.25 -29.70
C ILE A 98 13.88 -26.57 -29.66
N LEU A 99 14.61 -26.93 -30.72
CA LEU A 99 15.32 -28.22 -30.81
C LEU A 99 16.68 -28.26 -30.12
N ASN A 100 17.23 -27.11 -29.70
CA ASN A 100 18.56 -27.02 -29.08
C ASN A 100 18.52 -26.70 -27.58
N ILE A 101 17.35 -26.80 -26.94
CA ILE A 101 17.25 -26.71 -25.47
C ILE A 101 17.55 -28.11 -24.91
N PRO A 102 18.71 -28.35 -24.30
CA PRO A 102 18.96 -29.60 -23.59
C PRO A 102 17.96 -29.70 -22.44
N TRP A 103 16.96 -30.58 -22.59
CA TRP A 103 16.08 -31.02 -21.51
C TRP A 103 16.86 -31.93 -20.57
N ASN A 104 17.83 -31.36 -19.86
CA ASN A 104 18.40 -31.98 -18.70
C ASN A 104 18.32 -30.96 -17.59
N ASN A 105 17.47 -31.25 -16.60
CA ASN A 105 17.67 -30.93 -15.19
C ASN A 105 16.49 -31.55 -14.42
N GLU A 106 16.70 -32.79 -14.02
CA GLU A 106 16.11 -33.34 -12.80
C GLU A 106 16.33 -32.31 -11.69
N THR A 107 15.25 -31.66 -11.27
CA THR A 107 15.26 -30.86 -10.05
C THR A 107 15.11 -31.87 -8.92
N ASP A 108 16.25 -32.31 -8.41
CA ASP A 108 16.38 -33.16 -7.25
C ASP A 108 15.74 -32.45 -6.05
N LEU A 109 14.55 -32.91 -5.68
CA LEU A 109 13.69 -32.35 -4.65
C LEU A 109 14.10 -32.95 -3.31
N HIS A 110 15.31 -32.65 -2.84
CA HIS A 110 15.83 -33.24 -1.61
C HIS A 110 16.64 -32.26 -0.74
N ASP A 111 16.13 -31.07 -0.43
CA ASP A 111 16.69 -30.31 0.70
C ASP A 111 15.75 -29.25 1.32
N ILE A 112 14.56 -29.66 1.76
CA ILE A 112 13.74 -28.85 2.69
C ILE A 112 13.20 -29.75 3.80
N GLN A 113 14.09 -30.28 4.64
CA GLN A 113 13.67 -30.95 5.87
C GLN A 113 14.61 -30.79 7.08
N GLN A 114 15.49 -29.78 7.09
CA GLN A 114 16.48 -29.62 8.17
C GLN A 114 16.39 -28.31 8.99
N ASN A 115 15.23 -27.64 9.06
CA ASN A 115 15.05 -26.46 9.92
C ASN A 115 13.86 -26.51 10.89
N GLN A 116 13.29 -27.70 11.18
CA GLN A 116 12.15 -27.83 12.11
C GLN A 116 12.48 -28.38 13.50
N GLU A 117 13.75 -28.51 13.90
CA GLU A 117 14.14 -29.01 15.23
C GLU A 117 14.77 -27.98 16.19
N LEU A 118 14.84 -26.69 15.84
CA LEU A 118 15.41 -25.66 16.74
C LEU A 118 14.38 -24.88 17.60
N ALA A 119 13.08 -25.24 17.56
CA ALA A 119 12.02 -24.56 18.32
C ALA A 119 11.46 -25.34 19.53
N LYS A 120 12.16 -26.37 20.03
CA LYS A 120 11.72 -27.18 21.19
C LYS A 120 12.76 -27.40 22.27
N SER A 121 13.71 -26.48 22.44
CA SER A 121 14.66 -26.55 23.56
C SER A 121 14.78 -25.21 24.27
N ASP A 122 13.71 -24.81 24.98
CA ASP A 122 13.82 -23.83 26.07
C ASP A 122 12.66 -23.97 27.07
N LYS A 123 12.57 -25.18 27.64
CA LYS A 123 11.73 -25.47 28.80
C LYS A 123 12.56 -26.23 29.82
N ASN A 124 13.31 -25.48 30.63
CA ASN A 124 13.70 -25.74 32.02
C ASN A 124 15.06 -25.11 32.30
N GLU A 125 15.10 -24.11 33.19
CA GLU A 125 15.71 -24.23 34.53
C GLU A 125 15.93 -22.83 35.11
N ILE A 126 14.88 -22.23 35.69
CA ILE A 126 15.06 -21.14 36.67
C ILE A 126 14.86 -21.76 38.05
N LYS A 127 15.96 -22.28 38.60
CA LYS A 127 16.07 -22.68 40.00
C LYS A 127 16.13 -21.44 40.88
N HIS A 128 15.13 -21.35 41.75
CA HIS A 128 15.14 -20.79 43.10
C HIS A 128 16.43 -20.09 43.58
N THR A 129 16.31 -18.79 43.87
CA THR A 129 17.05 -18.15 44.96
C THR A 129 16.03 -17.57 45.94
N ALA A 130 16.14 -17.99 47.19
CA ALA A 130 15.23 -17.69 48.28
C ALA A 130 15.46 -16.29 48.86
N SER A 131 14.38 -15.55 49.07
CA SER A 131 14.21 -14.45 50.04
C SER A 131 12.71 -14.18 50.08
N ASP A 132 11.95 -14.86 50.92
CA ASP A 132 11.71 -14.54 52.33
C ASP A 132 10.82 -13.29 52.51
N SER A 133 9.78 -13.46 53.32
CA SER A 133 8.82 -12.47 53.86
C SER A 133 7.74 -11.85 52.93
N THR A 134 6.51 -12.40 52.98
CA THR A 134 5.40 -11.88 53.82
C THR A 134 4.03 -12.31 53.28
N ASP A 135 3.32 -13.07 54.11
CA ASP A 135 1.92 -13.44 54.01
C ASP A 135 0.99 -12.23 53.79
N SER A 136 0.17 -12.25 52.74
CA SER A 136 -1.10 -11.53 52.75
C SER A 136 -2.14 -12.22 51.87
N LYS A 137 -2.94 -13.01 52.59
CA LYS A 137 -4.07 -13.78 52.12
C LYS A 137 -5.29 -12.86 52.05
N THR A 138 -5.47 -12.13 50.95
CA THR A 138 -6.67 -11.32 50.76
C THR A 138 -7.79 -12.16 50.16
N LYS A 139 -8.68 -12.55 51.06
CA LYS A 139 -9.96 -13.22 50.85
C LYS A 139 -10.91 -12.25 50.16
N THR A 140 -11.23 -12.47 48.88
CA THR A 140 -12.26 -11.72 48.16
C THR A 140 -13.63 -12.07 48.73
N GLN A 141 -14.13 -11.22 49.64
CA GLN A 141 -15.53 -11.22 50.08
C GLN A 141 -16.36 -10.47 49.06
N ASN A 142 -17.33 -11.21 48.53
CA ASN A 142 -18.42 -10.74 47.71
C ASN A 142 -19.42 -10.05 48.67
N GLU A 143 -19.36 -8.72 48.77
CA GLU A 143 -20.40 -7.93 49.43
C GLU A 143 -21.21 -7.19 48.36
N GLU A 144 -22.47 -7.61 48.28
CA GLU A 144 -23.53 -7.02 47.48
C GLU A 144 -23.90 -5.64 48.07
N PRO A 145 -23.66 -4.53 47.34
CA PRO A 145 -23.98 -3.21 47.84
C PRO A 145 -25.49 -3.01 47.86
N THR A 146 -26.03 -2.87 49.07
CA THR A 146 -27.43 -2.55 49.31
C THR A 146 -27.77 -1.17 48.73
N LEU A 147 -28.69 -1.18 47.77
CA LEU A 147 -29.26 -0.03 47.08
C LEU A 147 -29.88 0.98 48.08
N ALA A 148 -29.13 2.04 48.39
CA ALA A 148 -29.70 3.25 48.94
C ALA A 148 -30.41 4.02 47.82
N LYS A 149 -31.74 4.07 47.92
CA LYS A 149 -32.64 4.80 47.03
C LYS A 149 -32.44 6.31 47.23
N VAL A 150 -31.47 6.88 46.52
CA VAL A 150 -31.27 8.33 46.42
C VAL A 150 -32.29 8.88 45.43
N GLU A 151 -33.29 9.60 45.93
CA GLU A 151 -34.19 10.39 45.10
C GLU A 151 -33.41 11.54 44.44
N VAL A 152 -32.88 11.26 43.25
CA VAL A 152 -32.33 12.27 42.36
C VAL A 152 -33.50 13.11 41.84
N LYS A 153 -33.67 14.29 42.44
CA LYS A 153 -34.53 15.34 41.90
C LYS A 153 -34.04 15.69 40.50
N GLU A 154 -34.79 15.25 39.48
CA GLU A 154 -34.63 15.63 38.08
C GLU A 154 -34.72 17.15 37.93
N ARG A 155 -33.57 17.84 37.99
CA ARG A 155 -33.43 19.17 37.42
C ARG A 155 -33.39 19.03 35.91
N LYS A 156 -34.52 19.35 35.27
CA LYS A 156 -34.61 19.55 33.82
C LYS A 156 -33.81 20.79 33.42
N ASP A 157 -32.49 20.66 33.33
CA ASP A 157 -31.64 21.67 32.70
C ASP A 157 -31.85 21.63 31.18
N LYS A 158 -32.43 22.72 30.65
CA LYS A 158 -32.83 22.91 29.25
C LYS A 158 -31.68 23.40 28.35
N THR A 159 -30.43 23.01 28.61
CA THR A 159 -29.25 23.67 27.99
C THR A 159 -28.40 22.81 27.05
N ASP A 160 -28.76 21.55 26.77
CA ASP A 160 -27.85 20.64 26.03
C ASP A 160 -28.15 20.41 24.54
N THR A 161 -29.06 21.15 23.92
CA THR A 161 -29.36 20.92 22.49
C THR A 161 -28.22 21.36 21.56
N LYS A 162 -27.36 22.30 21.98
CA LYS A 162 -26.29 22.84 21.13
C LYS A 162 -25.04 21.93 21.07
N ALA A 163 -24.76 21.17 22.12
CA ALA A 163 -23.61 20.27 22.17
C ALA A 163 -23.78 19.01 21.29
N LYS A 164 -25.01 18.52 21.13
CA LYS A 164 -25.28 17.33 20.28
C LYS A 164 -25.03 17.58 18.79
N ASN A 165 -25.27 18.79 18.28
CA ASN A 165 -25.09 19.09 16.86
C ASN A 165 -23.62 19.16 16.45
N ASN A 166 -22.72 19.63 17.33
CA ASN A 166 -21.29 19.67 17.03
C ASN A 166 -20.67 18.27 16.94
N LYS A 167 -21.18 17.29 17.69
CA LYS A 167 -20.69 15.91 17.62
C LYS A 167 -21.01 15.25 16.27
N LEU A 168 -22.15 15.60 15.66
CA LEU A 168 -22.53 15.06 14.34
C LEU A 168 -21.63 15.58 13.21
N LEU A 169 -21.17 16.83 13.29
CA LEU A 169 -20.32 17.42 12.26
C LEU A 169 -18.90 16.82 12.23
N ALA A 170 -18.37 16.44 13.39
CA ALA A 170 -17.03 15.83 13.49
C ALA A 170 -16.92 14.48 12.76
N TYR A 171 -18.03 13.77 12.55
CA TYR A 171 -18.02 12.49 11.82
C TYR A 171 -17.85 12.63 10.30
N TYR A 172 -17.91 13.86 9.77
CA TYR A 172 -17.78 14.13 8.33
C TYR A 172 -16.50 14.89 7.98
N GLU A 173 -15.62 15.15 8.94
CA GLU A 173 -14.34 15.82 8.68
C GLU A 173 -13.42 14.89 7.86
N PRO A 174 -13.01 15.26 6.63
CA PRO A 174 -12.21 14.39 5.78
C PRO A 174 -10.84 14.09 6.36
N ASN A 175 -10.39 12.84 6.24
CA ASN A 175 -9.01 12.48 6.61
C ASN A 175 -8.03 13.04 5.57
N PRO A 176 -7.05 13.91 5.91
CA PRO A 176 -6.18 14.54 4.92
C PRO A 176 -5.34 13.55 4.09
N LYS A 177 -4.96 12.40 4.66
CA LYS A 177 -4.16 11.37 3.99
C LYS A 177 -5.00 10.58 2.98
N LEU A 178 -6.17 10.09 3.42
CA LEU A 178 -7.09 9.35 2.53
C LEU A 178 -7.68 10.25 1.45
N GLU A 179 -7.97 11.51 1.79
CA GLU A 179 -8.45 12.51 0.84
C GLU A 179 -7.44 12.78 -0.28
N ARG A 180 -6.15 12.81 0.07
CA ARG A 180 -5.07 12.96 -0.92
C ARG A 180 -4.99 11.74 -1.85
N MET A 181 -5.05 10.53 -1.29
CA MET A 181 -5.10 9.30 -2.09
C MET A 181 -6.31 9.29 -3.02
N TYR A 182 -7.48 9.66 -2.49
CA TYR A 182 -8.71 9.81 -3.25
C TYR A 182 -8.58 10.76 -4.44
N LYS A 183 -8.09 11.98 -4.19
CA LYS A 183 -7.87 12.97 -5.25
C LYS A 183 -6.86 12.50 -6.30
N ASN A 184 -5.80 11.82 -5.87
CA ASN A 184 -4.78 11.30 -6.78
C ASN A 184 -5.30 10.19 -7.69
N MET A 185 -6.31 9.43 -7.26
CA MET A 185 -6.88 8.31 -8.03
C MET A 185 -8.12 8.67 -8.85
N GLN A 186 -8.65 9.90 -8.74
CA GLN A 186 -9.76 10.36 -9.60
C GLN A 186 -9.40 10.38 -11.10
N GLY A 187 -8.11 10.29 -11.45
CA GLY A 187 -7.61 10.43 -12.82
C GLY A 187 -7.25 9.14 -13.58
N GLY A 188 -7.35 7.95 -12.97
CA GLY A 188 -7.07 6.71 -13.69
C GLY A 188 -7.01 5.46 -12.83
N TYR A 189 -7.72 4.41 -13.29
CA TYR A 189 -7.62 3.06 -12.74
C TYR A 189 -6.25 2.46 -13.10
N ARG A 190 -5.55 1.89 -12.11
CA ARG A 190 -4.20 1.31 -12.29
C ARG A 190 -4.17 -0.20 -12.52
N GLY A 191 -5.32 -0.84 -12.75
CA GLY A 191 -5.40 -2.28 -13.04
C GLY A 191 -5.80 -2.54 -14.49
N GLU A 192 -5.03 -3.32 -15.23
CA GLU A 192 -5.37 -3.71 -16.61
C GLU A 192 -6.59 -4.62 -16.70
N SER A 193 -6.92 -5.37 -15.63
CA SER A 193 -7.99 -6.38 -15.65
C SER A 193 -9.19 -6.09 -14.72
N ILE A 194 -9.10 -5.12 -13.81
CA ILE A 194 -10.16 -4.86 -12.83
C ILE A 194 -10.75 -3.47 -13.06
N GLU A 195 -12.04 -3.43 -13.41
CA GLU A 195 -12.78 -2.20 -13.65
C GLU A 195 -13.78 -1.93 -12.52
N VAL A 196 -13.68 -0.79 -11.84
CA VAL A 196 -14.64 -0.46 -10.77
C VAL A 196 -15.86 0.22 -11.37
N ILE A 197 -17.03 -0.37 -11.15
CA ILE A 197 -18.33 0.13 -11.63
C ILE A 197 -18.90 1.16 -10.65
N THR A 198 -18.65 0.97 -9.35
CA THR A 198 -19.16 1.87 -8.31
C THR A 198 -18.52 3.24 -8.39
N ASN A 199 -19.34 4.29 -8.31
CA ASN A 199 -18.87 5.67 -8.29
C ASN A 199 -17.88 5.91 -7.14
N ALA A 200 -16.85 6.72 -7.43
CA ALA A 200 -15.84 7.09 -6.45
C ALA A 200 -16.41 7.79 -5.21
N GLU A 201 -17.56 8.44 -5.32
CA GLU A 201 -18.32 8.94 -4.19
C GLU A 201 -19.75 8.37 -4.24
N MET A 202 -20.18 7.74 -3.16
CA MET A 202 -21.53 7.18 -3.06
C MET A 202 -22.22 7.56 -1.75
N GLN A 203 -23.54 7.71 -1.82
CA GLN A 203 -24.38 7.84 -0.63
C GLN A 203 -24.80 6.45 -0.17
N TYR A 204 -24.52 6.13 1.09
CA TYR A 204 -24.90 4.84 1.67
C TYR A 204 -26.42 4.71 1.78
N LYS A 205 -26.91 3.53 1.44
CA LYS A 205 -28.26 3.06 1.71
C LYS A 205 -28.15 1.67 2.31
N LYS A 206 -29.13 1.27 3.13
CA LYS A 206 -29.16 -0.09 3.69
C LYS A 206 -29.14 -1.11 2.55
N GLY A 207 -28.16 -2.02 2.57
CA GLY A 207 -27.94 -2.99 1.50
C GLY A 207 -27.21 -2.43 0.27
N ALA A 208 -26.53 -1.29 0.39
CA ALA A 208 -25.67 -0.78 -0.67
C ALA A 208 -24.53 -1.77 -0.97
N VAL A 209 -24.15 -1.82 -2.25
CA VAL A 209 -23.18 -2.77 -2.78
C VAL A 209 -22.08 -1.99 -3.47
N LEU A 210 -20.84 -2.39 -3.24
CA LEU A 210 -19.68 -2.01 -4.05
C LEU A 210 -19.53 -3.03 -5.17
N GLU A 211 -19.37 -2.58 -6.40
CA GLU A 211 -19.37 -3.38 -7.62
C GLU A 211 -18.15 -3.05 -8.48
N TRP A 212 -17.56 -4.09 -9.06
CA TRP A 212 -16.41 -4.06 -9.98
C TRP A 212 -16.43 -5.30 -10.88
N GLU A 213 -15.65 -5.29 -11.95
CA GLU A 213 -15.40 -6.45 -12.80
C GLU A 213 -14.07 -7.10 -12.43
N ASN A 214 -14.10 -8.39 -12.12
CA ASN A 214 -12.92 -9.21 -11.82
C ASN A 214 -12.97 -10.49 -12.69
N PRO A 215 -12.70 -10.38 -14.00
CA PRO A 215 -12.88 -11.46 -14.98
C PRO A 215 -12.04 -12.69 -14.64
N ASP A 216 -10.82 -12.47 -14.14
CA ASP A 216 -9.86 -13.53 -13.81
C ASP A 216 -10.07 -14.10 -12.40
N ARG A 217 -11.04 -13.57 -11.64
CA ARG A 217 -11.32 -13.95 -10.25
C ARG A 217 -10.08 -13.85 -9.34
N ASN A 218 -9.26 -12.85 -9.57
CA ASN A 218 -8.09 -12.55 -8.74
C ASN A 218 -8.51 -12.33 -7.28
N THR A 219 -7.62 -12.62 -6.33
CA THR A 219 -7.89 -12.35 -4.92
C THR A 219 -7.87 -10.84 -4.66
N LEU A 220 -8.95 -10.30 -4.11
CA LEU A 220 -9.09 -8.89 -3.79
C LEU A 220 -9.30 -8.67 -2.30
N TYR A 221 -8.76 -7.56 -1.81
CA TYR A 221 -9.00 -7.06 -0.46
C TYR A 221 -9.83 -5.79 -0.52
N VAL A 222 -10.98 -5.82 0.15
CA VAL A 222 -11.84 -4.66 0.37
C VAL A 222 -11.61 -4.17 1.79
N GLU A 223 -11.10 -2.96 1.94
CA GLU A 223 -10.86 -2.32 3.24
C GLU A 223 -11.72 -1.08 3.39
N ILE A 224 -12.38 -0.90 4.53
CA ILE A 224 -13.19 0.28 4.87
C ILE A 224 -12.53 1.00 6.05
N PHE A 225 -12.33 2.29 5.90
CA PHE A 225 -11.76 3.18 6.89
C PHE A 225 -12.78 4.24 7.31
N ASN A 226 -12.77 4.62 8.58
CA ASN A 226 -13.51 5.80 9.03
C ASN A 226 -12.75 7.10 8.68
N ASN A 227 -13.31 8.24 9.06
CA ASN A 227 -12.71 9.54 8.82
C ASN A 227 -11.47 9.84 9.69
N ASN A 228 -11.21 9.06 10.74
CA ASN A 228 -9.94 9.12 11.48
C ASN A 228 -8.82 8.30 10.82
N GLY A 229 -9.14 7.55 9.76
CA GLY A 229 -8.20 6.66 9.09
C GLY A 229 -8.03 5.31 9.79
N GLU A 230 -8.89 4.98 10.74
CA GLU A 230 -8.92 3.67 11.40
C GLU A 230 -9.69 2.67 10.53
N GLU A 231 -9.16 1.45 10.42
CA GLU A 231 -9.82 0.36 9.70
C GLU A 231 -11.06 -0.11 10.48
N VAL A 232 -12.22 -0.03 9.83
CA VAL A 232 -13.51 -0.47 10.37
C VAL A 232 -13.81 -1.90 9.96
N ARG A 233 -13.44 -2.25 8.72
CA ARG A 233 -13.72 -3.57 8.16
C ARG A 233 -12.70 -3.93 7.08
N ARG A 234 -12.39 -5.22 7.00
CA ARG A 234 -11.63 -5.83 5.91
C ARG A 234 -12.33 -7.11 5.46
N LYS A 235 -12.33 -7.35 4.15
CA LYS A 235 -12.86 -8.58 3.54
C LYS A 235 -11.97 -9.00 2.38
N ILE A 236 -11.63 -10.29 2.36
CA ILE A 236 -11.00 -10.97 1.22
C ILE A 236 -12.11 -11.57 0.36
N THR A 237 -12.06 -11.36 -0.95
CA THR A 237 -13.07 -11.86 -1.89
C THR A 237 -12.47 -12.09 -3.29
N THR A 238 -13.07 -13.01 -4.04
CA THR A 238 -12.84 -13.21 -5.49
C THR A 238 -14.08 -12.83 -6.32
N GLU A 239 -15.12 -12.32 -5.65
CA GLU A 239 -16.37 -11.91 -6.28
C GLU A 239 -16.25 -10.53 -6.96
N ASN A 240 -17.25 -10.18 -7.75
CA ASN A 240 -17.41 -8.90 -8.45
C ASN A 240 -18.13 -7.83 -7.62
N LYS A 241 -18.45 -8.15 -6.37
CA LYS A 241 -19.21 -7.25 -5.50
C LYS A 241 -18.91 -7.47 -4.03
N TYR A 242 -19.25 -6.47 -3.23
CA TYR A 242 -19.23 -6.53 -1.78
C TYR A 242 -20.40 -5.76 -1.18
N GLU A 243 -21.22 -6.46 -0.41
CA GLU A 243 -22.34 -5.87 0.33
C GLU A 243 -21.78 -5.12 1.55
N LEU A 244 -22.07 -3.82 1.61
CA LEU A 244 -21.61 -2.98 2.72
C LEU A 244 -22.31 -3.38 4.02
N PRO A 245 -21.59 -3.50 5.14
CA PRO A 245 -22.22 -3.71 6.44
C PRO A 245 -23.07 -2.51 6.85
N GLU A 246 -23.84 -2.64 7.93
CA GLU A 246 -24.50 -1.50 8.55
C GLU A 246 -23.44 -0.54 9.11
N LEU A 247 -23.43 0.70 8.62
CA LEU A 247 -22.50 1.75 9.00
C LEU A 247 -23.24 2.82 9.81
N ASN A 248 -22.56 3.40 10.79
CA ASN A 248 -23.08 4.56 11.52
C ASN A 248 -23.03 5.81 10.63
N PRO A 249 -23.82 6.86 10.92
CA PRO A 249 -23.70 8.14 10.22
C PRO A 249 -22.28 8.70 10.28
N GLY A 250 -21.75 9.14 9.13
CA GLY A 250 -20.40 9.67 9.00
C GLY A 250 -19.83 9.56 7.58
N LEU A 251 -18.56 9.94 7.46
CA LEU A 251 -17.75 9.79 6.25
C LEU A 251 -16.82 8.59 6.38
N TYR A 252 -16.85 7.72 5.38
CA TYR A 252 -15.98 6.56 5.27
C TYR A 252 -15.23 6.59 3.94
N TYR A 253 -14.10 5.90 3.92
CA TYR A 253 -13.32 5.63 2.73
C TYR A 253 -13.27 4.13 2.53
N TRP A 254 -13.23 3.67 1.28
CA TRP A 254 -13.02 2.26 0.98
C TRP A 254 -11.90 2.12 -0.03
N LYS A 255 -11.12 1.05 0.10
CA LYS A 255 -10.03 0.70 -0.81
C LYS A 255 -10.32 -0.66 -1.43
N LEU A 256 -10.00 -0.78 -2.72
CA LEU A 256 -9.89 -2.05 -3.42
C LEU A 256 -8.42 -2.31 -3.68
N ILE A 257 -7.91 -3.43 -3.17
CA ILE A 257 -6.49 -3.78 -3.24
C ILE A 257 -6.39 -5.15 -3.92
N GLY A 258 -5.44 -5.29 -4.84
CA GLY A 258 -5.18 -6.54 -5.55
C GLY A 258 -4.39 -7.57 -4.72
N GLU A 259 -4.17 -8.75 -5.29
CA GLU A 259 -3.44 -9.84 -4.65
C GLU A 259 -1.99 -9.46 -4.30
N ASN A 260 -1.36 -8.64 -5.15
CA ASN A 260 -0.01 -8.11 -4.95
C ASN A 260 0.05 -6.91 -3.99
N PHE A 261 -1.02 -6.63 -3.27
CA PHE A 261 -1.18 -5.45 -2.40
C PHE A 261 -1.15 -4.09 -3.11
N ASP A 262 -1.29 -4.09 -4.44
CA ASP A 262 -1.45 -2.87 -5.22
C ASP A 262 -2.81 -2.22 -4.98
N LEU A 263 -2.80 -0.90 -4.75
CA LEU A 263 -4.02 -0.12 -4.62
C LEU A 263 -4.68 0.07 -5.99
N LEU A 264 -5.80 -0.63 -6.21
CA LEU A 264 -6.56 -0.58 -7.45
C LEU A 264 -7.54 0.59 -7.49
N PHE A 265 -8.18 0.87 -6.35
CA PHE A 265 -9.16 1.94 -6.23
C PHE A 265 -9.31 2.46 -4.81
N ILE A 266 -9.74 3.72 -4.69
CA ILE A 266 -10.20 4.31 -3.43
C ILE A 266 -11.45 5.16 -3.68
N GLY A 267 -12.47 4.98 -2.84
CA GLY A 267 -13.71 5.75 -2.91
C GLY A 267 -14.17 6.24 -1.55
N LYS A 268 -15.25 7.02 -1.55
CA LYS A 268 -15.91 7.60 -0.38
C LYS A 268 -17.34 7.08 -0.24
N ILE A 269 -17.72 6.82 1.00
CA ILE A 269 -19.07 6.43 1.39
C ILE A 269 -19.59 7.48 2.37
N ILE A 270 -20.66 8.17 2.00
CA ILE A 270 -21.32 9.17 2.84
C ILE A 270 -22.57 8.54 3.44
N VAL A 271 -22.56 8.32 4.76
CA VAL A 271 -23.69 7.76 5.51
C VAL A 271 -24.42 8.91 6.19
N LYS A 272 -25.71 9.08 5.91
CA LYS A 272 -26.56 10.14 6.47
C LYS A 272 -27.40 9.65 7.64
#